data_AF-A0A432EFR6-F1
#
_entry.id   AF-A0A432EFR6-F1
#
_cell.length_a   1.000
_cell.length_b   1.000
_cell.length_c   1.000
_cell.angle_alpha   90.00
_cell.angle_beta   90.00
_cell.angle_gamma   90.00
#
_symmetry.space_group_name_H-M   'P 1'
#
loop_
_entity.id
_entity.type
_entity.pdbx_description
1 polymer ?
#
loop_
_entity_poly.entity_id
_entity_poly.type
_entity_poly.pdbx_seq_one_letter_code
_entity_poly.pdbx_strand_id
1 'polypeptide(L)'
;MSRIRHGIESGFKRMAYLIVRRKYLFLVAMLIPFLFLASGMPKTTIDTSTEGFLYEADPARVAYNEFRDQFGRDEKIVVAIKTPGVFQFPILEKLRALQNDLAENTPHLNDISGLINARNTTGNEDSLIVEDLFEHWPENQAELDKIRETALNNPLFTNLVINEDATFTAIVLESDTYSTESLSEDDLLAGF
;
A
#
# COMPACT_ATOMS: atom_id res chain seq x y z
N MET A 1 -45.81 34.98 33.29
CA MET A 1 -44.39 34.78 32.92
C MET A 1 -43.41 34.74 34.10
N SER A 2 -43.57 35.58 35.14
CA SER A 2 -42.64 35.62 36.30
C SER A 2 -42.50 34.30 37.09
N ARG A 3 -43.59 33.55 37.33
CA ARG A 3 -43.55 32.29 38.12
C ARG A 3 -42.75 31.16 37.46
N ILE A 4 -42.81 31.04 36.13
CA ILE A 4 -42.07 30.01 35.38
C ILE A 4 -40.57 30.30 35.44
N ARG A 5 -40.19 31.57 35.26
CA ARG A 5 -38.81 32.04 35.38
C ARG A 5 -38.23 31.74 36.78
N HIS A 6 -38.95 32.10 37.84
CA HIS A 6 -38.52 31.81 39.21
C HIS A 6 -38.39 30.30 39.48
N GLY A 7 -39.28 29.48 38.90
CA GLY A 7 -39.19 28.03 38.96
C GLY A 7 -37.89 27.50 38.35
N ILE A 8 -37.56 27.94 37.13
CA ILE A 8 -36.34 27.56 36.42
C ILE A 8 -35.09 28.03 37.18
N GLU A 9 -35.05 29.28 37.63
CA GLU A 9 -33.93 29.85 38.40
C GLU A 9 -33.70 29.07 39.71
N SER A 10 -34.77 28.72 40.43
CA SER A 10 -34.68 27.92 41.64
C SER A 10 -34.19 26.48 41.36
N GLY A 11 -34.56 25.91 40.21
CA GLY A 11 -34.10 24.61 39.73
C GLY A 11 -32.61 24.59 39.45
N PHE A 12 -32.11 25.55 38.66
CA PHE A 12 -30.67 25.70 38.39
C PHE A 12 -29.87 25.95 39.67
N LYS A 13 -30.37 26.78 40.58
CA LYS A 13 -29.72 27.02 41.87
C LYS A 13 -29.57 25.73 42.68
N ARG A 14 -30.64 24.94 42.81
CA ARG A 14 -30.62 23.65 43.52
C ARG A 14 -29.65 22.65 42.86
N MET A 15 -29.67 22.57 41.54
CA MET A 15 -28.77 21.72 40.76
C MET A 15 -27.30 22.11 40.96
N ALA A 16 -26.98 23.41 40.89
CA ALA A 16 -25.63 23.91 41.13
C ALA A 16 -25.12 23.58 42.54
N TYR A 17 -25.95 23.79 43.58
CA TYR A 17 -25.58 23.38 44.95
C TYR A 17 -25.38 21.87 45.09
N LEU A 18 -26.20 21.05 44.44
CA LEU A 18 -26.06 19.59 44.42
C LEU A 18 -24.75 19.15 43.75
N ILE A 19 -24.41 19.75 42.60
CA ILE A 19 -23.17 19.49 41.86
C ILE A 19 -21.96 19.86 42.71
N VAL A 20 -21.93 21.05 43.31
CA VAL A 20 -20.80 21.51 44.14
C VAL A 20 -20.65 20.67 45.41
N ARG A 21 -21.77 20.34 46.08
CA ARG A 21 -21.76 19.54 47.32
C ARG A 21 -21.32 18.09 47.09
N ARG A 22 -21.61 17.51 45.92
CA ARG A 22 -21.26 16.12 45.54
C ARG A 22 -20.36 16.07 44.31
N LYS A 23 -19.37 16.97 44.22
CA LYS A 23 -18.53 17.16 43.02
C LYS A 23 -17.91 15.87 42.45
N TYR A 24 -17.43 14.96 43.30
CA TYR A 24 -16.84 13.70 42.84
C TYR A 24 -17.87 12.74 42.23
N LEU A 25 -19.11 12.71 42.75
CA LEU A 25 -20.18 11.89 42.20
C LEU A 25 -20.54 12.34 40.78
N PHE A 26 -20.66 13.65 40.57
CA PHE A 26 -20.97 14.21 39.25
C PHE A 26 -19.81 14.11 38.28
N LEU A 27 -18.56 14.26 38.74
CA LEU A 27 -17.37 14.01 37.93
C LEU A 27 -17.34 12.55 37.44
N VAL A 28 -17.54 11.58 38.34
CA VAL A 28 -17.60 10.17 37.96
C VAL A 28 -18.80 9.89 37.03
N ALA A 29 -19.97 10.45 37.33
CA ALA A 29 -21.16 10.28 36.50
C ALA A 29 -21.03 10.88 35.10
N MET A 30 -20.20 11.91 34.92
CA MET A 30 -19.86 12.47 33.60
C MET A 30 -18.73 11.66 32.93
N LEU A 31 -17.77 11.18 33.71
CA LEU A 31 -16.62 10.43 33.22
C LEU A 31 -17.03 9.06 32.68
N ILE A 32 -17.97 8.35 33.33
CA ILE A 32 -18.43 7.03 32.89
C ILE A 32 -18.97 7.03 31.44
N PRO A 33 -19.98 7.84 31.07
CA PRO A 33 -20.49 7.87 29.70
C PRO A 33 -19.44 8.42 28.72
N PHE A 34 -18.58 9.35 29.16
CA PHE A 34 -17.46 9.83 28.34
C PHE A 34 -16.49 8.70 27.99
N LEU A 35 -16.03 7.94 28.98
CA LEU A 35 -15.13 6.79 28.76
C LEU A 35 -15.81 5.68 27.96
N PHE A 36 -17.10 5.45 28.17
CA PHE A 36 -17.88 4.50 27.39
C PHE A 36 -17.91 4.89 25.90
N LEU A 37 -18.19 6.15 25.57
CA LEU A 37 -18.15 6.64 24.18
C LEU A 37 -16.72 6.63 23.62
N ALA A 38 -15.74 7.09 24.40
CA ALA A 38 -14.34 7.10 24.01
C ALA A 38 -13.78 5.69 23.75
N SER A 39 -14.30 4.67 24.44
CA SER A 39 -13.88 3.27 24.23
C SER A 39 -14.20 2.74 22.82
N GLY A 40 -15.11 3.39 22.08
CA GLY A 40 -15.40 3.07 20.69
C GLY A 40 -14.40 3.64 19.68
N MET A 41 -13.64 4.69 20.04
CA MET A 41 -12.73 5.38 19.12
C MET A 41 -11.65 4.46 18.50
N PRO A 42 -11.06 3.49 19.22
CA PRO A 42 -10.10 2.56 18.61
C PRO A 42 -10.69 1.62 17.54
N LYS A 43 -12.02 1.49 17.46
CA LYS A 43 -12.71 0.65 16.47
C LYS A 43 -13.08 1.41 15.19
N THR A 44 -12.89 2.73 15.16
CA THR A 44 -13.20 3.53 13.98
C THR A 44 -12.22 3.18 12.87
N THR A 45 -12.74 2.72 11.74
CA THR A 45 -11.97 2.51 10.52
C THR A 45 -12.10 3.75 9.61
N ILE A 46 -11.05 4.03 8.85
CA ILE A 46 -11.07 5.05 7.80
C ILE A 46 -11.00 4.29 6.48
N ASP A 47 -12.02 4.46 5.65
CA ASP A 47 -12.00 3.98 4.27
C ASP A 47 -11.43 5.09 3.39
N THR A 48 -10.28 4.83 2.75
CA THR A 48 -9.61 5.74 1.82
C THR A 48 -9.78 5.31 0.36
N SER A 49 -10.60 4.28 0.10
CA SER A 49 -10.88 3.81 -1.24
C SER A 49 -11.78 4.79 -2.00
N THR A 50 -11.60 4.88 -3.31
CA THR A 50 -12.49 5.69 -4.14
C THR A 50 -13.85 4.99 -4.29
N GLU A 51 -13.85 3.66 -4.20
CA GLU A 51 -15.01 2.78 -4.29
C GLU A 51 -15.95 2.95 -3.07
N GLY A 52 -15.43 3.40 -1.93
CA GLY A 52 -16.21 3.73 -0.73
C GLY A 52 -17.21 4.87 -0.93
N PHE A 53 -17.08 5.67 -2.01
CA PHE A 53 -18.09 6.66 -2.39
C PHE A 53 -19.34 6.06 -3.06
N LEU A 54 -19.26 4.81 -3.53
CA LEU A 54 -20.37 4.09 -4.15
C LEU A 54 -21.06 3.18 -3.14
N TYR A 55 -22.37 2.99 -3.30
CA TYR A 55 -23.11 1.99 -2.53
C TYR A 55 -22.56 0.59 -2.82
N GLU A 56 -22.59 -0.29 -1.82
CA GLU A 56 -22.08 -1.66 -1.95
C GLU A 56 -22.76 -2.45 -3.09
N ALA A 57 -24.05 -2.20 -3.32
CA ALA A 57 -24.85 -2.85 -4.37
C ALA A 57 -24.81 -2.11 -5.72
N ASP A 58 -23.96 -1.10 -5.89
CA ASP A 58 -23.82 -0.40 -7.17
C ASP A 58 -23.22 -1.35 -8.23
N PRO A 59 -23.87 -1.54 -9.40
CA PRO A 59 -23.37 -2.44 -10.44
C PRO A 59 -21.93 -2.12 -10.89
N ALA A 60 -21.53 -0.84 -10.89
CA ALA A 60 -20.17 -0.45 -11.25
C ALA A 60 -19.14 -0.93 -10.24
N ARG A 61 -19.48 -0.89 -8.94
CA ARG A 61 -18.62 -1.38 -7.86
C ARG A 61 -18.50 -2.90 -7.89
N VAL A 62 -19.60 -3.61 -8.15
CA VAL A 62 -19.61 -5.08 -8.28
C VAL A 62 -18.73 -5.53 -9.44
N ALA A 63 -18.93 -4.96 -10.64
CA ALA A 63 -18.13 -5.32 -11.81
C ALA A 63 -16.63 -5.02 -11.62
N TYR A 64 -16.31 -3.90 -10.95
CA TYR A 64 -14.92 -3.57 -10.63
C TYR A 64 -14.30 -4.55 -9.63
N ASN A 65 -15.03 -4.95 -8.58
CA ASN A 65 -14.56 -5.95 -7.63
C ASN A 65 -14.30 -7.29 -8.33
N GLU A 66 -15.22 -7.78 -9.18
CA GLU A 66 -15.02 -9.02 -9.95
C GLU A 66 -13.78 -8.95 -10.86
N PHE A 67 -13.54 -7.81 -11.52
CA PHE A 67 -12.34 -7.60 -12.33
C PHE A 67 -11.08 -7.64 -11.46
N ARG A 68 -11.11 -6.94 -10.33
CA ARG A 68 -9.99 -6.88 -9.38
C ARG A 68 -9.66 -8.25 -8.78
N ASP A 69 -10.66 -9.08 -8.52
CA ASP A 69 -10.46 -10.41 -7.96
C ASP A 69 -9.85 -11.38 -8.99
N GLN A 70 -10.12 -11.17 -10.29
CA GLN A 70 -9.52 -11.98 -11.37
C GLN A 70 -8.13 -11.50 -11.80
N PHE A 71 -7.91 -10.19 -11.89
CA PHE A 71 -6.70 -9.60 -12.49
C PHE A 71 -5.77 -8.95 -11.46
N GLY A 72 -6.16 -8.89 -10.19
CA GLY A 72 -5.43 -8.20 -9.13
C GLY A 72 -5.76 -6.70 -9.04
N ARG A 73 -5.18 -6.03 -8.03
CA ARG A 73 -5.29 -4.57 -7.88
C ARG A 73 -4.23 -3.88 -8.75
N ASP A 74 -4.58 -2.75 -9.37
CA ASP A 74 -3.63 -1.88 -10.11
C ASP A 74 -2.86 -0.92 -9.17
N GLU A 75 -2.87 -1.19 -7.85
CA GLU A 75 -2.19 -0.36 -6.86
C GLU A 75 -0.71 -0.73 -6.80
N LYS A 76 0.11 0.04 -7.52
CA LYS A 76 1.56 -0.13 -7.58
C LYS A 76 2.27 0.99 -6.82
N ILE A 77 3.23 0.62 -5.99
CA ILE A 77 4.13 1.58 -5.33
C ILE A 77 5.43 1.62 -6.11
N VAL A 78 5.76 2.80 -6.65
CA VAL A 78 7.01 3.00 -7.39
C VAL A 78 8.02 3.72 -6.51
N VAL A 79 9.15 3.05 -6.27
CA VAL A 79 10.30 3.60 -5.54
C VAL A 79 11.36 4.01 -6.54
N ALA A 80 11.48 5.32 -6.78
CA ALA A 80 12.54 5.88 -7.63
C ALA A 80 13.83 6.10 -6.82
N ILE A 81 14.93 5.52 -7.30
CA ILE A 81 16.22 5.51 -6.62
C ILE A 81 17.23 6.29 -7.46
N LYS A 82 17.73 7.39 -6.90
CA LYS A 82 18.82 8.19 -7.50
C LYS A 82 20.18 7.68 -7.04
N THR A 83 21.10 7.48 -7.97
CA THR A 83 22.47 7.04 -7.72
C THR A 83 23.46 7.85 -8.56
N PRO A 84 24.76 7.88 -8.19
CA PRO A 84 25.81 8.44 -9.06
C PRO A 84 26.02 7.63 -10.35
N GLY A 85 25.58 6.37 -10.38
CA GLY A 85 25.71 5.43 -11.48
C GLY A 85 25.18 4.06 -11.05
N VAL A 86 24.15 3.56 -11.73
CA VAL A 86 23.44 2.33 -11.34
C VAL A 86 24.33 1.09 -11.56
N PHE A 87 25.07 1.05 -12.67
CA PHE A 87 25.99 -0.04 -13.01
C PHE A 87 27.35 0.11 -12.33
N GLN A 88 27.33 0.10 -11.00
CA GLN A 88 28.52 0.02 -10.16
C GLN A 88 28.31 -1.13 -9.17
N PHE A 89 29.31 -2.00 -8.98
CA PHE A 89 29.19 -3.15 -8.07
C PHE A 89 28.60 -2.80 -6.69
N PRO A 90 29.10 -1.76 -5.97
CA PRO A 90 28.57 -1.44 -4.65
C PRO A 90 27.12 -0.93 -4.67
N ILE A 91 26.66 -0.38 -5.80
CA ILE A 91 25.30 0.12 -5.97
C ILE A 91 24.36 -1.05 -6.30
N LEU A 92 24.76 -1.93 -7.23
CA LEU A 92 23.99 -3.12 -7.58
C LEU A 92 23.81 -4.07 -6.39
N GLU A 93 24.86 -4.24 -5.58
CA GLU A 93 24.76 -5.02 -4.33
C GLU A 93 23.76 -4.42 -3.35
N LYS A 94 23.75 -3.10 -3.20
CA LYS A 94 22.76 -2.40 -2.36
C LYS A 94 21.35 -2.53 -2.90
N LEU A 95 21.16 -2.42 -4.22
CA LEU A 95 19.86 -2.57 -4.86
C LEU A 95 19.32 -3.99 -4.67
N ARG A 96 20.16 -5.01 -4.86
CA ARG A 96 19.81 -6.40 -4.60
C ARG A 96 19.49 -6.66 -3.13
N ALA A 97 20.29 -6.13 -2.21
CA ALA A 97 20.03 -6.24 -0.78
C ALA A 97 18.70 -5.56 -0.39
N LEU A 98 18.43 -4.37 -0.93
CA LEU A 98 17.17 -3.66 -0.72
C LEU A 98 15.98 -4.45 -1.28
N GLN A 99 16.09 -4.97 -2.49
CA GLN A 99 15.02 -5.76 -3.11
C GLN A 99 14.72 -7.03 -2.32
N ASN A 100 15.75 -7.75 -1.84
CA ASN A 100 15.57 -8.94 -1.00
C ASN A 100 14.96 -8.58 0.37
N ASP A 101 15.42 -7.50 1.00
CA ASP A 101 14.87 -7.02 2.27
C ASP A 101 13.38 -6.64 2.13
N LEU A 102 13.03 -5.94 1.04
CA LEU A 102 11.63 -5.61 0.76
C LEU A 102 10.80 -6.87 0.50
N ALA A 103 11.33 -7.84 -0.25
CA ALA A 103 10.63 -9.10 -0.53
C ALA A 103 10.37 -9.93 0.73
N GLU A 104 11.33 -9.97 1.67
CA GLU A 104 11.25 -10.80 2.88
C GLU A 104 10.49 -10.12 4.03
N ASN A 105 10.63 -8.79 4.17
CA ASN A 105 10.16 -8.06 5.35
C ASN A 105 8.93 -7.17 5.10
N THR A 106 8.48 -7.01 3.85
CA THR A 106 7.25 -6.25 3.56
C THR A 106 6.03 -7.15 3.65
N PRO A 107 5.15 -6.96 4.65
CA PRO A 107 3.92 -7.74 4.73
C PRO A 107 2.98 -7.38 3.57
N HIS A 108 2.20 -8.35 3.10
CA HIS A 108 1.21 -8.15 2.04
C HIS A 108 1.83 -7.65 0.72
N LEU A 109 3.02 -8.14 0.37
CA LEU A 109 3.64 -7.92 -0.93
C LEU A 109 3.34 -9.11 -1.84
N ASN A 110 2.70 -8.86 -2.97
CA ASN A 110 2.40 -9.86 -3.99
C ASN A 110 3.63 -10.07 -4.91
N ASP A 111 4.17 -8.96 -5.44
CA ASP A 111 5.32 -8.99 -6.34
C ASP A 111 6.23 -7.77 -6.17
N ILE A 112 7.48 -7.93 -6.57
CA ILE A 112 8.50 -6.89 -6.61
C ILE A 112 9.28 -6.99 -7.92
N SER A 113 9.25 -5.92 -8.72
CA SER A 113 9.97 -5.85 -9.97
C SER A 113 10.92 -4.65 -9.99
N GLY A 114 12.07 -4.81 -10.62
CA GLY A 114 13.08 -3.78 -10.74
C GLY A 114 14.22 -4.22 -11.62
N LEU A 115 15.31 -3.44 -11.65
CA LEU A 115 16.45 -3.73 -12.51
C LEU A 115 17.10 -5.10 -12.20
N ILE A 116 17.12 -5.54 -10.94
CA ILE A 116 17.84 -6.75 -10.51
C ILE A 116 17.19 -8.03 -11.05
N ASN A 117 15.85 -8.08 -11.14
CA ASN A 117 15.09 -9.19 -11.69
C ASN A 117 14.42 -8.85 -13.02
N ALA A 118 14.94 -7.84 -13.72
CA ALA A 118 14.43 -7.44 -15.02
C ALA A 118 14.63 -8.57 -16.04
N ARG A 119 13.60 -8.90 -16.81
CA ARG A 119 13.70 -9.87 -17.91
C ARG A 119 14.14 -9.18 -19.18
N ASN A 120 15.26 -9.62 -19.74
CA ASN A 120 15.70 -9.23 -21.06
C ASN A 120 14.97 -10.10 -22.10
N THR A 121 13.95 -9.52 -22.72
CA THR A 121 13.24 -10.17 -23.84
C THR A 121 13.76 -9.63 -25.15
N THR A 122 14.26 -10.52 -25.99
CA THR A 122 14.73 -10.20 -27.35
C THR A 122 14.07 -11.11 -28.38
N GLY A 123 13.91 -10.63 -29.61
CA GLY A 123 13.32 -11.40 -30.70
C GLY A 123 14.29 -11.55 -31.85
N ASN A 124 14.31 -12.72 -32.48
CA ASN A 124 14.90 -12.95 -33.79
C ASN A 124 13.79 -13.33 -34.80
N GLU A 125 14.12 -13.63 -36.06
CA GLU A 125 13.12 -13.87 -37.13
C GLU A 125 12.16 -15.04 -36.83
N ASP A 126 12.59 -16.02 -36.02
CA ASP A 126 11.85 -17.27 -35.80
C ASP A 126 11.43 -17.50 -34.35
N SER A 127 12.03 -16.80 -33.38
CA SER A 127 11.81 -17.04 -31.95
C SER A 127 11.95 -15.79 -31.08
N LEU A 128 11.29 -15.87 -29.92
CA LEU A 128 11.39 -14.89 -28.85
C LEU A 128 12.18 -15.53 -27.69
N ILE A 129 13.25 -14.88 -27.29
CA ILE A 129 14.18 -15.32 -26.25
C ILE A 129 13.88 -14.47 -25.00
N VAL A 130 13.51 -15.12 -23.90
CA VAL A 130 13.27 -14.50 -22.60
C VAL A 130 14.32 -15.00 -21.63
N GLU A 131 15.19 -14.10 -21.17
CA GLU A 131 16.26 -14.38 -20.22
C GLU A 131 16.25 -13.33 -19.11
N ASP A 132 16.87 -13.61 -17.98
CA ASP A 132 17.06 -12.59 -16.93
C ASP A 132 18.22 -11.66 -17.32
N LEU A 133 18.07 -10.36 -17.07
CA LEU A 133 19.12 -9.36 -17.32
C LEU A 133 20.42 -9.70 -16.55
N PHE A 134 20.27 -10.31 -15.38
CA PHE A 134 21.34 -10.82 -14.53
C PHE A 134 21.25 -12.34 -14.39
N GLU A 135 21.27 -13.09 -15.50
CA GLU A 135 21.30 -14.57 -15.47
C GLU A 135 22.46 -15.10 -14.59
N HIS A 136 23.63 -14.48 -14.75
CA HIS A 136 24.78 -14.66 -13.86
C HIS A 136 25.18 -13.30 -13.31
N TRP A 137 25.49 -13.25 -12.01
CA TRP A 137 25.97 -12.01 -11.42
C TRP A 137 27.34 -11.65 -12.01
N PRO A 138 27.56 -10.42 -12.52
CA PRO A 138 28.82 -10.06 -13.14
C PRO A 138 29.96 -10.18 -12.12
N GLU A 139 31.11 -10.71 -12.55
CA GLU A 139 32.30 -10.84 -11.70
C GLU A 139 33.36 -9.78 -12.02
N ASN A 140 33.26 -9.15 -13.19
CA ASN A 140 34.22 -8.16 -13.67
C ASN A 140 33.55 -7.00 -14.43
N GLN A 141 34.30 -5.93 -14.62
CA GLN A 141 33.79 -4.71 -15.27
C GLN A 141 33.34 -4.96 -16.72
N ALA A 142 34.00 -5.85 -17.45
CA ALA A 142 33.66 -6.11 -18.85
C ALA A 142 32.29 -6.79 -18.99
N GLU A 143 31.95 -7.72 -18.09
CA GLU A 143 30.61 -8.32 -18.02
C GLU A 143 29.55 -7.29 -17.62
N LEU A 144 29.85 -6.46 -16.61
CA LEU A 144 28.95 -5.40 -16.17
C LEU A 144 28.67 -4.37 -17.27
N ASP A 145 29.67 -4.01 -18.07
CA ASP A 145 29.53 -3.10 -19.20
C ASP A 145 28.64 -3.69 -20.31
N LYS A 146 28.71 -5.01 -20.55
CA LYS A 146 27.79 -5.69 -21.47
C LYS A 146 26.35 -5.65 -20.98
N ILE A 147 26.12 -5.93 -19.69
CA ILE A 147 24.78 -5.86 -19.09
C ILE A 147 24.24 -4.44 -19.19
N ARG A 148 25.08 -3.43 -18.93
CA ARG A 148 24.72 -2.02 -19.08
C ARG A 148 24.31 -1.68 -20.50
N GLU A 149 25.07 -2.15 -21.50
CA GLU A 149 24.76 -1.92 -22.91
C GLU A 149 23.43 -2.59 -23.30
N THR A 150 23.23 -3.85 -22.93
CA THR A 150 21.96 -4.56 -23.13
C THR A 150 20.80 -3.81 -22.48
N ALA A 151 21.00 -3.33 -21.25
CA ALA A 151 19.96 -2.64 -20.51
C ALA A 151 19.56 -1.31 -21.16
N LEU A 152 20.53 -0.49 -21.58
CA LEU A 152 20.27 0.83 -22.18
C LEU A 152 19.78 0.73 -23.64
N ASN A 153 20.13 -0.34 -24.35
CA ASN A 153 19.67 -0.58 -25.71
C ASN A 153 18.28 -1.23 -25.77
N ASN A 154 17.73 -1.69 -24.63
CA ASN A 154 16.40 -2.27 -24.59
C ASN A 154 15.34 -1.18 -24.32
N PRO A 155 14.42 -0.91 -25.27
CA PRO A 155 13.37 0.09 -25.10
C PRO A 155 12.41 -0.20 -23.94
N LEU A 156 12.35 -1.46 -23.48
CA LEU A 156 11.52 -1.86 -22.33
C LEU A 156 12.13 -1.46 -20.98
N PHE A 157 13.40 -1.07 -20.95
CA PHE A 157 14.06 -0.63 -19.73
C PHE A 157 14.29 0.89 -19.71
N THR A 158 14.70 1.47 -20.83
CA THR A 158 14.99 2.90 -20.92
C THR A 158 13.75 3.74 -20.64
N ASN A 159 13.85 4.64 -19.67
CA ASN A 159 12.79 5.51 -19.13
C ASN A 159 11.61 4.77 -18.45
N LEU A 160 11.73 3.46 -18.23
CA LEU A 160 10.75 2.64 -17.48
C LEU A 160 11.36 2.08 -16.19
N VAL A 161 12.53 1.45 -16.31
CA VAL A 161 13.29 0.86 -15.20
C VAL A 161 14.53 1.68 -14.89
N ILE A 162 15.20 2.21 -15.91
CA ILE A 162 16.45 2.98 -15.80
C ILE A 162 16.42 4.19 -16.74
N ASN A 163 17.01 5.32 -16.34
CA ASN A 163 17.13 6.48 -17.23
C ASN A 163 18.33 6.34 -18.19
N GLU A 164 18.34 7.16 -19.26
CA GLU A 164 19.38 7.17 -20.30
C GLU A 164 20.81 7.34 -19.75
N ASP A 165 20.98 8.17 -18.72
CA ASP A 165 22.28 8.41 -18.09
C ASP A 165 22.71 7.31 -17.09
N ALA A 166 21.86 6.31 -16.84
CA ALA A 166 22.04 5.28 -15.82
C ALA A 166 22.32 5.85 -14.40
N THR A 167 21.65 6.93 -14.03
CA THR A 167 21.74 7.58 -12.70
C THR A 167 20.47 7.43 -11.86
N PHE A 168 19.40 6.89 -12.43
CA PHE A 168 18.14 6.59 -11.76
C PHE A 168 17.69 5.18 -12.11
N THR A 169 17.12 4.48 -11.12
CA THR A 169 16.44 3.20 -11.32
C THR A 169 15.14 3.17 -10.53
N ALA A 170 14.20 2.32 -10.91
CA ALA A 170 12.93 2.13 -10.22
C ALA A 170 12.77 0.69 -9.69
N ILE A 171 12.15 0.58 -8.53
CA ILE A 171 11.58 -0.67 -8.00
C ILE A 171 10.08 -0.47 -7.91
N VAL A 172 9.31 -1.41 -8.42
CA VAL A 172 7.85 -1.43 -8.37
C VAL A 172 7.43 -2.52 -7.40
N LEU A 173 6.61 -2.16 -6.43
CA LEU A 173 6.03 -3.06 -5.44
C LEU A 173 4.54 -3.20 -5.73
N GLU A 174 4.07 -4.43 -5.80
CA GLU A 174 2.66 -4.77 -5.97
C GLU A 174 2.14 -5.34 -4.65
N SER A 175 1.17 -4.68 -4.03
CA SER A 175 0.66 -5.09 -2.72
C SER A 175 -0.55 -6.00 -2.83
N ASP A 176 -0.58 -7.02 -1.97
CA ASP A 176 -1.69 -7.94 -1.77
C ASP A 176 -2.53 -7.50 -0.58
N THR A 177 -3.26 -6.40 -0.74
CA THR A 177 -4.13 -5.89 0.32
C THR A 177 -5.38 -6.75 0.40
N TYR A 178 -5.48 -7.54 1.48
CA TYR A 178 -6.60 -8.43 1.83
C TYR A 178 -7.91 -8.04 1.15
N SER A 179 -8.30 -8.84 0.15
CA SER A 179 -9.70 -8.94 -0.25
C SER A 179 -10.48 -9.50 0.94
N THR A 180 -11.73 -9.08 1.03
CA THR A 180 -12.64 -9.41 2.11
C THR A 180 -12.82 -10.93 2.20
N GLU A 181 -13.05 -11.42 3.42
CA GLU A 181 -13.28 -12.82 3.80
C GLU A 181 -13.83 -13.77 2.70
N SER A 182 -13.23 -14.96 2.65
CA SER A 182 -13.79 -16.22 2.10
C SER A 182 -14.04 -16.30 0.58
N LEU A 183 -13.02 -16.73 -0.15
CA LEU A 183 -13.24 -17.68 -1.24
C LEU A 183 -12.70 -19.03 -0.77
N SER A 184 -13.60 -20.00 -0.62
CA SER A 184 -13.22 -21.40 -0.44
C SER A 184 -12.39 -21.86 -1.62
N GLU A 185 -11.41 -22.74 -1.38
CA GLU A 185 -10.51 -23.32 -2.41
C GLU A 185 -11.27 -23.90 -3.63
N ASP A 186 -12.55 -24.24 -3.46
CA ASP A 186 -13.43 -24.75 -4.53
C ASP A 186 -13.73 -23.73 -5.66
N ASP A 187 -13.72 -22.41 -5.39
CA ASP A 187 -14.01 -21.41 -6.42
C ASP A 187 -12.80 -21.10 -7.33
N LEU A 188 -11.58 -21.42 -6.89
CA LEU A 188 -10.34 -21.19 -7.64
C LEU A 188 -10.19 -22.10 -8.87
N LEU A 189 -10.96 -23.19 -8.94
CA LEU A 189 -10.92 -24.17 -10.03
C LEU A 189 -12.13 -24.12 -10.96
N ALA A 190 -13.10 -23.23 -10.73
CA ALA A 190 -14.29 -23.13 -11.58
C ALA A 190 -14.02 -22.50 -12.96
N GLY A 191 -12.83 -21.89 -13.13
CA GLY A 191 -12.40 -21.20 -14.35
C GLY A 191 -11.53 -22.02 -15.31
N PHE A 192 -11.26 -23.29 -15.02
CA PHE A 192 -10.48 -24.19 -15.89
C PHE A 192 -11.29 -25.42 -16.34
#